data_AF-A0A2H6JVZ7-F1
#
_entry.id   AF-A0A2H6JVZ7-F1
#
_cell.length_a   1.000
_cell.length_b   1.000
_cell.length_c   1.000
_cell.angle_alpha   90.00
_cell.angle_beta   90.00
_cell.angle_gamma   90.00
#
_symmetry.space_group_name_H-M   'P 1'
#
loop_
_entity.id
_entity.type
_entity.pdbx_description
1 polymer ?
#
loop_
_entity_poly.entity_id
_entity_poly.type
_entity_poly.pdbx_seq_one_letter_code
_entity_poly.pdbx_strand_id
1 'polypeptide(L)'
;MYRLLNIFYNRDQELEVLGALAEKEKEKTQGDEEEYKAWLTKARSIFRAVVYEIKLKRRRGKRNLEQRPYLEAVEIFKGLMDEIESFDTKVQKRLRKIEKNWDRFTAFYFVPGAPATNNPIENYYSTSLKTHRKRQFRSDEGIENQMKLSQMKQAGMLEGCKRTLLEVFYRFRPFLAPG
;
A
#
# COMPACT_ATOMS: atom_id res chain seq x y z
N MET A 1 -13.80 -3.75 -9.80
CA MET A 1 -12.45 -3.33 -9.32
C MET A 1 -11.98 -4.03 -8.04
N TYR A 2 -12.79 -4.15 -6.97
CA TYR A 2 -12.34 -4.79 -5.71
C TYR A 2 -12.03 -6.30 -5.82
N ARG A 3 -12.78 -7.05 -6.64
CA ARG A 3 -12.48 -8.46 -6.92
C ARG A 3 -11.06 -8.66 -7.48
N LEU A 4 -10.56 -7.72 -8.29
CA LEU A 4 -9.19 -7.74 -8.80
C LEU A 4 -8.13 -7.60 -7.68
N LEU A 5 -8.45 -6.83 -6.64
CA LEU A 5 -7.55 -6.67 -5.49
C LEU A 5 -7.50 -7.94 -4.62
N ASN A 6 -8.47 -8.84 -4.76
CA ASN A 6 -8.56 -10.09 -4.00
C ASN A 6 -7.74 -11.24 -4.59
N ILE A 7 -7.13 -11.07 -5.77
CA ILE A 7 -6.38 -12.14 -6.45
C ILE A 7 -5.20 -12.60 -5.58
N PHE A 8 -4.33 -11.69 -5.16
CA PHE A 8 -3.09 -12.05 -4.45
C PHE A 8 -3.17 -11.87 -2.93
N TYR A 9 -4.12 -11.07 -2.45
CA TYR A 9 -4.26 -10.74 -1.04
C TYR A 9 -5.70 -10.93 -0.61
N ASN A 10 -5.91 -11.51 0.59
CA ASN A 10 -7.23 -11.77 1.13
C ASN A 10 -7.97 -10.45 1.41
N ARG A 11 -9.08 -10.25 0.71
CA ARG A 11 -10.00 -9.11 0.77
C ARG A 11 -11.44 -9.58 0.97
N ASP A 12 -11.65 -10.82 1.43
CA ASP A 12 -12.99 -11.42 1.49
C ASP A 12 -13.94 -10.64 2.38
N GLN A 13 -13.48 -10.15 3.53
CA GLN A 13 -14.27 -9.28 4.41
C GLN A 13 -14.72 -7.98 3.71
N GLU A 14 -13.86 -7.42 2.84
CA GLU A 14 -14.21 -6.22 2.08
C GLU A 14 -15.22 -6.55 0.98
N LEU A 15 -15.08 -7.72 0.33
CA LEU A 15 -16.01 -8.19 -0.69
C LEU A 15 -17.38 -8.57 -0.13
N GLU A 16 -17.44 -9.20 1.04
CA GLU A 16 -18.68 -9.56 1.72
C GLU A 16 -19.53 -8.31 2.00
N VAL A 17 -18.90 -7.25 2.53
CA VAL A 17 -19.57 -5.97 2.80
C VAL A 17 -20.03 -5.32 1.51
N LEU A 18 -19.21 -5.34 0.45
CA LEU A 18 -19.61 -4.82 -0.86
C LEU A 18 -20.76 -5.62 -1.48
N GLY A 19 -20.77 -6.94 -1.32
CA GLY A 19 -21.86 -7.81 -1.75
C GLY A 19 -23.17 -7.45 -1.05
N ALA A 20 -23.14 -7.31 0.28
CA ALA A 20 -24.30 -6.89 1.04
C ALA A 20 -24.80 -5.48 0.66
N LEU A 21 -23.89 -4.55 0.32
CA LEU A 21 -24.27 -3.23 -0.18
C LEU A 21 -24.86 -3.30 -1.60
N ALA A 22 -24.34 -4.17 -2.46
CA ALA A 22 -24.83 -4.34 -3.83
C ALA A 22 -26.24 -4.95 -3.85
N GLU A 23 -26.57 -5.89 -2.96
CA GLU A 23 -27.95 -6.39 -2.85
C GLU A 23 -28.91 -5.28 -2.39
N LYS A 24 -28.51 -4.47 -1.41
CA LYS A 24 -29.29 -3.29 -0.98
C LYS A 24 -29.44 -2.23 -2.08
N GLU A 25 -28.47 -2.13 -2.98
CA GLU A 25 -28.53 -1.21 -4.12
C GLU A 25 -29.64 -1.61 -5.11
N LYS A 26 -29.84 -2.91 -5.34
CA LYS A 26 -30.91 -3.44 -6.20
C LYS A 26 -32.31 -3.10 -5.67
N GLU A 27 -32.49 -3.10 -4.36
CA GLU A 27 -33.74 -2.68 -3.70
C GLU A 27 -34.00 -1.17 -3.84
N LYS A 28 -32.94 -0.38 -4.00
CA LYS A 28 -32.99 1.10 -4.06
C LYS A 28 -33.12 1.67 -5.46
N THR A 29 -32.86 0.88 -6.50
CA THR A 29 -32.84 1.34 -7.89
C THR A 29 -34.24 1.70 -8.43
N GLN A 30 -35.31 1.54 -7.64
CA GLN A 30 -36.70 1.87 -7.99
C GLN A 30 -37.19 3.27 -7.51
N GLY A 31 -36.31 4.13 -6.96
CA GLY A 31 -36.70 5.42 -6.35
C GLY A 31 -36.04 6.67 -6.95
N ASP A 32 -36.38 7.83 -6.35
CA ASP A 32 -35.91 9.19 -6.68
C ASP A 32 -34.35 9.28 -6.75
N GLU A 33 -33.84 9.99 -7.75
CA GLU A 33 -32.42 10.15 -8.02
C GLU A 33 -31.68 10.82 -6.84
N GLU A 34 -32.33 11.73 -6.12
CA GLU A 34 -31.76 12.36 -4.93
C GLU A 34 -31.61 11.37 -3.76
N GLU A 35 -32.63 10.55 -3.52
CA GLU A 35 -32.58 9.50 -2.49
C GLU A 35 -31.49 8.48 -2.79
N TYR A 36 -31.34 8.10 -4.07
CA TYR A 36 -30.29 7.19 -4.51
C TYR A 36 -28.88 7.78 -4.30
N LYS A 37 -28.67 9.05 -4.65
CA LYS A 37 -27.38 9.75 -4.40
C LYS A 37 -27.06 9.85 -2.91
N ALA A 38 -28.06 10.16 -2.08
CA ALA A 38 -27.92 10.21 -0.63
C ALA A 38 -27.54 8.83 -0.07
N TRP A 39 -28.22 7.77 -0.54
CA TRP A 39 -27.91 6.39 -0.17
C TRP A 39 -26.49 5.99 -0.59
N LEU A 40 -26.07 6.27 -1.82
CA LEU A 40 -24.72 5.97 -2.31
C LEU A 40 -23.64 6.62 -1.44
N THR A 41 -23.86 7.87 -1.03
CA THR A 41 -22.94 8.60 -0.16
C THR A 41 -22.82 7.91 1.20
N LYS A 42 -23.95 7.49 1.78
CA LYS A 42 -24.00 6.74 3.04
C LYS A 42 -23.33 5.36 2.92
N ALA A 43 -23.62 4.61 1.86
CA ALA A 43 -23.03 3.30 1.58
C ALA A 43 -21.50 3.39 1.45
N ARG A 44 -21.00 4.39 0.71
CA ARG A 44 -19.55 4.66 0.60
C ARG A 44 -18.92 4.98 1.95
N SER A 45 -19.58 5.78 2.78
CA SER A 45 -19.11 6.11 4.13
C SER A 45 -19.01 4.86 5.01
N ILE A 46 -20.05 4.03 5.02
CA ILE A 46 -20.09 2.76 5.75
C ILE A 46 -18.93 1.86 5.31
N PHE A 47 -18.77 1.65 4.01
CA PHE A 47 -17.69 0.80 3.49
C PHE A 47 -16.30 1.33 3.87
N ARG A 48 -16.07 2.65 3.77
CA ARG A 48 -14.80 3.27 4.19
C ARG A 48 -14.51 3.07 5.67
N ALA A 49 -15.53 3.18 6.53
CA ALA A 49 -15.39 2.95 7.96
C ALA A 49 -14.99 1.49 8.24
N VAL A 50 -15.61 0.52 7.57
CA VAL A 50 -15.27 -0.90 7.70
C VAL A 50 -13.83 -1.18 7.25
N VAL A 51 -13.43 -0.70 6.07
CA VAL A 51 -12.04 -0.84 5.57
C VAL A 51 -11.03 -0.22 6.54
N TYR A 52 -11.36 0.93 7.12
CA TYR A 52 -10.53 1.58 8.12
C TYR A 52 -10.36 0.72 9.37
N GLU A 53 -11.45 0.16 9.91
CA GLU A 53 -11.42 -0.71 11.09
C GLU A 53 -10.62 -2.00 10.84
N ILE A 54 -10.81 -2.65 9.68
CA ILE A 54 -10.02 -3.84 9.29
C ILE A 54 -8.52 -3.49 9.27
N LYS A 55 -8.16 -2.38 8.64
CA LYS A 55 -6.78 -1.89 8.58
C LYS A 55 -6.24 -1.58 9.98
N LEU A 56 -7.03 -0.98 10.85
CA LEU A 56 -6.63 -0.61 12.21
C LEU A 56 -6.38 -1.84 13.08
N LYS A 57 -7.30 -2.81 13.07
CA LYS A 57 -7.13 -4.11 13.75
C LYS A 57 -5.83 -4.78 13.33
N ARG A 58 -5.57 -4.84 12.02
CA ARG A 58 -4.35 -5.40 11.46
C ARG A 58 -3.07 -4.69 11.95
N ARG A 59 -3.09 -3.35 11.97
CA ARG A 59 -1.97 -2.53 12.47
C ARG A 59 -1.71 -2.73 13.96
N ARG A 60 -2.77 -2.76 14.79
CA ARG A 60 -2.66 -3.02 16.23
C ARG A 60 -2.05 -4.40 16.50
N GLY A 61 -2.41 -5.40 15.69
CA GLY A 61 -1.79 -6.72 15.73
C GLY A 61 -0.40 -6.83 15.08
N LYS A 62 0.15 -5.74 14.53
CA LYS A 62 1.41 -5.72 13.74
C LYS A 62 1.45 -6.76 12.61
N ARG A 63 0.29 -7.07 12.02
CA ARG A 63 0.18 -8.04 10.93
C ARG A 63 0.21 -7.34 9.58
N ASN A 64 0.68 -8.03 8.55
CA ASN A 64 0.49 -7.61 7.17
C ASN A 64 -0.85 -8.10 6.64
N LEU A 65 -1.26 -7.57 5.49
CA LEU A 65 -2.42 -8.11 4.80
C LEU A 65 -2.08 -9.55 4.38
N GLU A 66 -2.99 -10.48 4.66
CA GLU A 66 -2.78 -11.88 4.36
C GLU A 66 -2.64 -12.08 2.85
N GLN A 67 -1.53 -12.70 2.46
CA GLN A 67 -1.26 -13.08 1.08
C GLN A 67 -1.87 -14.45 0.84
N ARG A 68 -2.59 -14.61 -0.27
CA ARG A 68 -3.20 -15.89 -0.63
C ARG A 68 -2.16 -16.91 -1.04
N PRO A 69 -2.37 -18.21 -0.79
CA PRO A 69 -1.63 -19.27 -1.45
C PRO A 69 -1.70 -19.15 -2.97
N TYR A 70 -0.67 -19.62 -3.67
CA TYR A 70 -0.59 -19.55 -5.13
C TYR A 70 -1.79 -20.19 -5.82
N LEU A 71 -2.22 -21.38 -5.36
CA LEU A 71 -3.35 -22.11 -5.95
C LEU A 71 -4.66 -21.31 -5.85
N GLU A 72 -4.96 -20.72 -4.69
CA GLU A 72 -6.13 -19.86 -4.53
C GLU A 72 -6.08 -18.63 -5.44
N ALA A 73 -4.91 -18.01 -5.56
CA ALA A 73 -4.74 -16.85 -6.45
C ALA A 73 -5.00 -17.22 -7.91
N VAL A 74 -4.59 -18.43 -8.35
CA VAL A 74 -4.89 -18.97 -9.68
C VAL A 74 -6.38 -19.21 -9.85
N GLU A 75 -7.05 -19.85 -8.89
CA GLU A 75 -8.49 -20.13 -8.95
C GLU A 75 -9.32 -18.86 -9.05
N ILE A 76 -9.04 -17.87 -8.18
CA ILE A 76 -9.71 -16.57 -8.21
C ILE A 76 -9.47 -15.87 -9.54
N PHE A 77 -8.22 -15.90 -10.04
CA PHE A 77 -7.91 -15.25 -11.31
C PHE A 77 -8.64 -15.89 -12.49
N LYS A 78 -8.70 -17.23 -12.55
CA LYS A 78 -9.46 -17.96 -13.58
C LYS A 78 -10.93 -17.57 -13.55
N GLY A 79 -11.57 -17.57 -12.37
CA GLY A 79 -12.97 -17.15 -12.26
C GLY A 79 -13.21 -15.70 -12.73
N LEU A 80 -12.25 -14.79 -12.54
CA LEU A 80 -12.34 -13.42 -13.08
C LEU A 80 -12.14 -13.35 -14.59
N MET A 81 -11.35 -14.26 -15.16
CA MET A 81 -11.15 -14.37 -16.60
C MET A 81 -12.38 -14.98 -17.30
N ASP A 82 -13.03 -15.95 -16.67
CA ASP A 82 -14.26 -16.57 -17.18
C ASP A 82 -15.40 -15.54 -17.28
N GLU A 83 -15.46 -14.61 -16.32
CA GLU A 83 -16.44 -13.53 -16.29
C GLU A 83 -15.93 -12.22 -16.94
N ILE A 84 -14.85 -12.26 -17.74
CA ILE A 84 -14.14 -11.04 -18.18
C ILE A 84 -15.07 -10.03 -18.88
N GLU A 85 -16.02 -10.51 -19.67
CA GLU A 85 -16.95 -9.70 -20.45
C GLU A 85 -17.93 -8.91 -19.56
N SER A 86 -18.19 -9.37 -18.33
CA SER A 86 -19.06 -8.70 -17.37
C SER A 86 -18.44 -7.42 -16.77
N PHE A 87 -17.12 -7.26 -16.89
CA PHE A 87 -16.40 -6.13 -16.30
C PHE A 87 -16.30 -4.94 -17.23
N ASP A 88 -16.07 -3.76 -16.66
CA ASP A 88 -15.76 -2.56 -17.41
C ASP A 88 -14.42 -2.69 -18.17
N THR A 89 -14.29 -1.96 -19.27
CA THR A 89 -13.13 -2.04 -20.17
C THR A 89 -11.80 -1.79 -19.46
N LYS A 90 -11.76 -0.98 -18.39
CA LYS A 90 -10.52 -0.72 -17.64
C LYS A 90 -10.10 -1.95 -16.84
N VAL A 91 -11.05 -2.64 -16.20
CA VAL A 91 -10.79 -3.89 -15.49
C VAL A 91 -10.40 -5.00 -16.47
N GLN A 92 -11.09 -5.13 -17.61
CA GLN A 92 -10.72 -6.09 -18.65
C GLN A 92 -9.28 -5.92 -19.13
N LYS A 93 -8.88 -4.68 -19.46
CA LYS A 93 -7.50 -4.35 -19.86
C LYS A 93 -6.49 -4.72 -18.77
N ARG A 94 -6.86 -4.54 -17.50
CA ARG A 94 -5.99 -4.88 -16.37
C ARG A 94 -5.84 -6.40 -16.21
N LEU A 95 -6.93 -7.16 -16.30
CA LEU A 95 -6.92 -8.62 -16.22
C LEU A 95 -6.07 -9.23 -17.35
N ARG A 96 -6.27 -8.81 -18.60
CA ARG A 96 -5.43 -9.25 -19.74
C ARG A 96 -3.95 -8.90 -19.58
N LYS A 97 -3.64 -7.76 -18.95
CA LYS A 97 -2.24 -7.41 -18.63
C LYS A 97 -1.65 -8.33 -17.57
N ILE A 98 -2.43 -8.70 -16.56
CA ILE A 98 -2.04 -9.65 -15.52
C ILE A 98 -1.81 -11.03 -16.16
N GLU A 99 -2.75 -11.52 -16.97
CA GLU A 99 -2.65 -12.77 -17.72
C GLU A 99 -1.35 -12.83 -18.54
N LYS A 100 -1.11 -11.83 -19.39
CA LYS A 100 0.08 -11.75 -20.24
C LYS A 100 1.40 -11.78 -19.46
N ASN A 101 1.39 -11.34 -18.21
CA ASN A 101 2.59 -11.22 -17.38
C ASN A 101 2.47 -12.03 -16.09
N TRP A 102 1.68 -13.12 -16.10
CA TRP A 102 1.33 -13.86 -14.89
C TRP A 102 2.56 -14.30 -14.10
N ASP A 103 3.53 -14.91 -14.79
CA ASP A 103 4.78 -15.38 -14.18
C ASP A 103 5.56 -14.25 -13.49
N ARG A 104 5.54 -13.05 -14.06
CA ARG A 104 6.21 -11.87 -13.47
C ARG A 104 5.47 -11.36 -12.24
N PHE A 105 4.14 -11.38 -12.28
CA PHE A 105 3.33 -10.96 -11.15
C PHE A 105 3.28 -12.00 -10.04
N THR A 106 3.61 -13.26 -10.31
CA THR A 106 3.60 -14.36 -9.32
C THR A 106 4.98 -14.86 -8.94
N ALA A 107 6.05 -14.32 -9.51
CA ALA A 107 7.44 -14.69 -9.21
C ALA A 107 7.75 -14.68 -7.69
N PHE A 108 7.11 -13.79 -6.93
CA PHE A 108 7.29 -13.71 -5.48
C PHE A 108 6.83 -14.97 -4.72
N TYR A 109 6.00 -15.83 -5.32
CA TYR A 109 5.62 -17.12 -4.72
C TYR A 109 6.74 -18.15 -4.79
N PHE A 110 7.64 -18.03 -5.76
CA PHE A 110 8.62 -19.07 -6.08
C PHE A 110 10.05 -18.66 -5.72
N VAL A 111 10.31 -17.36 -5.61
CA VAL A 111 11.64 -16.82 -5.31
C VAL A 111 11.71 -16.42 -3.83
N PRO A 112 12.52 -17.12 -3.00
CA PRO A 112 12.71 -16.75 -1.60
C PRO A 112 13.17 -15.30 -1.44
N GLY A 113 12.49 -14.53 -0.58
CA GLY A 113 12.83 -13.13 -0.33
C GLY A 113 12.43 -12.14 -1.43
N ALA A 114 11.82 -12.59 -2.53
CA ALA A 114 11.31 -11.68 -3.54
C ALA A 114 10.11 -10.89 -2.99
N PRO A 115 10.10 -9.55 -3.11
CA PRO A 115 9.02 -8.75 -2.58
C PRO A 115 7.78 -8.84 -3.49
N ALA A 116 6.62 -9.12 -2.89
CA ALA A 116 5.33 -9.12 -3.60
C ALA A 116 4.81 -7.70 -3.94
N THR A 117 5.48 -6.66 -3.42
CA THR A 117 5.14 -5.26 -3.66
C THR A 117 6.37 -4.49 -4.09
N ASN A 118 6.16 -3.51 -4.95
CA ASN A 118 7.21 -2.56 -5.35
C ASN A 118 7.42 -1.45 -4.30
N ASN A 119 6.73 -1.47 -3.16
CA ASN A 119 6.85 -0.45 -2.10
C ASN A 119 8.30 -0.09 -1.72
N PRO A 120 9.24 -1.05 -1.56
CA PRO A 120 10.64 -0.71 -1.28
C PRO A 120 11.26 0.17 -2.38
N ILE A 121 10.98 -0.16 -3.64
CA ILE A 121 11.45 0.56 -4.82
C ILE A 121 10.78 1.93 -4.91
N GLU A 122 9.46 1.99 -4.73
CA GLU A 122 8.70 3.25 -4.74
C GLU A 122 9.16 4.20 -3.62
N ASN A 123 9.39 3.68 -2.41
CA ASN A 123 9.92 4.45 -1.29
C ASN A 123 11.33 4.97 -1.58
N TYR A 124 12.18 4.14 -2.18
CA TYR A 124 13.53 4.54 -2.60
C TYR A 124 13.48 5.70 -3.59
N TYR A 125 12.67 5.61 -4.64
CA TYR A 125 12.59 6.69 -5.64
C TYR A 125 11.87 7.93 -5.08
N SER A 126 10.82 7.75 -4.28
CA SER A 126 10.11 8.88 -3.64
C SER A 126 11.01 9.70 -2.70
N THR A 127 12.02 9.07 -2.09
CA THR A 127 12.97 9.75 -1.21
C THR A 127 14.18 10.31 -1.95
N SER A 128 14.76 9.56 -2.90
CA SER A 128 15.95 9.93 -3.66
C SER A 128 15.67 10.98 -4.76
N LEU A 129 14.46 11.02 -5.32
CA LEU A 129 14.12 11.95 -6.40
C LEU A 129 13.81 13.38 -5.93
N LYS A 130 13.79 13.65 -4.62
CA LYS A 130 13.64 15.01 -4.09
C LYS A 130 14.85 15.86 -4.47
N THR A 131 14.62 17.12 -4.87
CA THR A 131 15.64 18.03 -5.43
C THR A 131 16.91 18.11 -4.60
N HIS A 132 16.79 18.19 -3.27
CA HIS A 132 17.95 18.22 -2.37
C HIS A 132 18.81 16.94 -2.47
N ARG A 133 18.18 15.76 -2.53
CA ARG A 133 18.91 14.48 -2.64
C ARG A 133 19.48 14.27 -4.04
N LYS A 134 18.76 14.65 -5.11
CA LYS A 134 19.28 14.64 -6.48
C LYS A 134 20.59 15.41 -6.65
N ARG A 135 20.77 16.53 -5.93
CA ARG A 135 22.03 17.31 -5.97
C ARG A 135 23.23 16.54 -5.42
N GLN A 136 23.00 15.60 -4.49
CA GLN A 136 24.03 14.74 -3.90
C GLN A 136 24.42 13.56 -4.81
N PHE A 137 23.65 13.29 -5.87
CA PHE A 137 23.87 12.20 -6.83
C PHE A 137 24.43 12.67 -8.17
N ARG A 138 25.00 13.88 -8.25
CA ARG A 138 25.48 14.48 -9.51
C ARG A 138 26.87 14.04 -9.93
N SER A 139 27.60 13.34 -9.06
CA SER A 139 28.92 12.77 -9.30
C SER A 139 28.95 11.31 -8.85
N ASP A 140 29.82 10.52 -9.47
CA ASP A 140 30.04 9.12 -9.09
C ASP A 140 30.48 9.00 -7.62
N GLU A 141 31.31 9.93 -7.16
CA GLU A 141 31.72 10.05 -5.76
C GLU A 141 30.53 10.28 -4.82
N GLY A 142 29.56 11.11 -5.23
CA GLY A 142 28.33 11.37 -4.46
C GLY A 142 27.44 10.12 -4.35
N ILE A 143 27.39 9.30 -5.41
CA ILE A 143 26.69 8.02 -5.40
C ILE A 143 27.40 7.03 -4.47
N GLU A 144 28.73 6.91 -4.58
CA GLU A 144 29.54 5.99 -3.77
C GLU A 144 29.44 6.33 -2.28
N ASN A 145 29.52 7.62 -1.92
CA ASN A 145 29.37 8.09 -0.54
C ASN A 145 27.98 7.77 0.02
N GLN A 146 26.92 7.90 -0.78
CA GLN A 146 25.58 7.51 -0.36
C GLN A 146 25.44 5.98 -0.16
N MET A 147 26.07 5.17 -1.02
CA MET A 147 26.08 3.72 -0.86
C MET A 147 26.80 3.31 0.43
N LYS A 148 27.97 3.90 0.71
CA LYS A 148 28.73 3.71 1.97
C LYS A 148 27.90 4.11 3.19
N LEU A 149 27.29 5.30 3.18
CA LEU A 149 26.41 5.77 4.27
C LEU A 149 25.21 4.84 4.51
N SER A 150 24.61 4.31 3.43
CA SER A 150 23.51 3.35 3.54
C SER A 150 23.95 2.03 4.18
N GLN A 151 25.11 1.49 3.78
CA GLN A 151 25.68 0.29 4.38
C GLN A 151 26.03 0.50 5.86
N MET A 152 26.67 1.64 6.20
CA MET A 152 26.97 2.00 7.59
C MET A 152 25.69 2.09 8.43
N LYS A 153 24.60 2.62 7.89
CA LYS A 153 23.31 2.66 8.57
C LYS A 153 22.70 1.27 8.78
N GLN A 154 22.75 0.40 7.77
CA GLN A 154 22.26 -0.98 7.87
C GLN A 154 23.06 -1.81 8.86
N ALA A 155 24.37 -1.59 8.94
CA ALA A 155 25.27 -2.20 9.90
C ALA A 155 25.16 -1.60 11.32
N GLY A 156 24.27 -0.62 11.54
CA GLY A 156 24.09 0.03 12.84
C GLY A 156 25.25 0.92 13.29
N MET A 157 26.19 1.24 12.40
CA MET A 157 27.39 2.03 12.70
C MET A 157 27.10 3.52 12.88
N LEU A 158 25.96 3.98 12.34
CA LEU A 158 25.45 5.33 12.57
C LEU A 158 24.50 5.28 13.78
N GLU A 159 25.07 5.40 14.99
CA GLU A 159 24.26 5.65 16.18
C GLU A 159 23.48 6.96 16.00
N GLY A 160 22.17 6.92 16.20
CA GLY A 160 21.36 8.13 16.24
C GLY A 160 21.92 9.09 17.29
N CYS A 161 21.72 10.40 17.10
CA CYS A 161 22.12 11.38 18.11
C CYS A 161 21.48 11.00 19.45
N LYS A 162 22.30 10.50 20.40
CA LYS A 162 21.85 10.09 21.74
C LYS A 162 21.37 11.25 22.59
N ARG A 163 21.54 12.48 22.08
CA ARG A 163 21.18 13.72 22.75
C ARG A 163 19.96 14.33 22.10
N THR A 164 19.02 14.74 22.92
CA THR A 164 17.85 15.48 22.46
C THR A 164 18.26 16.86 21.94
N LEU A 165 17.44 17.44 21.04
CA LEU A 165 17.66 18.80 20.54
C LEU A 165 17.75 19.81 21.71
N LEU A 166 16.95 19.58 22.76
CA LEU A 166 16.94 20.36 24.00
C LEU A 166 18.29 20.31 24.72
N GLU A 167 18.90 19.14 24.87
CA GLU A 167 20.24 19.00 25.48
C GLU A 167 21.32 19.76 24.70
N VAL A 168 21.18 19.84 23.38
CA VAL A 168 22.07 20.64 22.53
C VAL A 168 21.80 22.13 22.77
N PHE A 169 20.53 22.57 22.82
CA PHE A 169 20.16 23.95 23.10
C PHE A 169 20.56 24.44 24.50
N TYR A 170 20.54 23.58 25.52
CA TYR A 170 20.99 23.94 26.86
C TYR A 170 22.46 24.34 26.90
N ARG A 171 23.31 23.83 26.00
CA ARG A 171 24.72 24.24 25.88
C ARG A 171 24.91 25.62 25.27
N PHE A 172 23.90 26.12 24.57
CA PHE A 172 23.92 27.43 23.92
C PHE A 172 23.28 28.54 24.76
N ARG A 173 22.75 28.25 25.97
CA ARG A 173 22.35 29.32 26.89
C ARG A 173 23.59 29.98 27.49
N PRO A 174 23.91 31.24 27.17
CA PRO A 174 25.05 31.93 27.79
C PRO A 174 24.69 32.53 29.16
N PHE A 175 23.43 32.46 29.61
CA PHE A 175 23.00 33.13 30.84
C PHE A 175 21.97 32.28 31.60
N LEU A 176 22.46 31.40 32.47
CA LEU A 176 21.77 30.98 33.68
C LEU A 176 22.76 31.13 34.84
N ALA A 177 23.12 32.38 35.13
CA ALA A 177 23.55 32.76 36.47
C ALA A 177 22.38 33.55 37.07
N PRO A 178 21.79 33.13 38.21
CA PRO A 178 20.98 34.03 39.00
C PRO A 178 21.96 34.93 39.77
N GLY A 179 22.12 36.15 39.28
CA GLY A 179 22.68 37.28 40.03
C GLY A 179 21.56 38.27 40.24
#